data_AF-A0A2D0NJ68-F1
#
_entry.id   AF-A0A2D0NJ68-F1
#
_cell.length_a   1.000
_cell.length_b   1.000
_cell.length_c   1.000
_cell.angle_alpha   90.00
_cell.angle_beta   90.00
_cell.angle_gamma   90.00
#
_symmetry.space_group_name_H-M   'P 1'
#
loop_
_entity.id
_entity.type
_entity.pdbx_description
1 polymer ?
#
loop_
_entity_poly.entity_id
_entity_poly.type
_entity_poly.pdbx_seq_one_letter_code
_entity_poly.pdbx_strand_id
1 'polypeptide(L)'
;MDTKSYRSIFLFILILILSSDGFAQVKILENQIGIGIPNPTAAIDIRGASNSEASRFQIGNLQATSKIQLLSGRKEDERSFLFFSPQDTFILARHFTDTTEVLRFVPNGGMEARGYFNLRRGPNDNSVYIGPETGTATNGSFSLDNVFVGYFSGRSNDMGSRNTFIGPRTGLSNEGGSFNTFIGNEAGRNNINGIDNTALGTKAGENNTSGSENVFLGNQAGNANTTGNVNIYIGRGAGFSNSAGTLNTFIGSFAGPVPNSGNTLESAIAIGNSAQVDCSYCAVIGGTGAYAVDLGLGVPVPTAKLDVDGTVRIRNLPPGNGNLVVADNEGNLFISAPLPMADNGQASTLEAENQALRTELAAVKERLEQLENIVRDLAARQEATPSDGYQQEAIISGAMLRQNQPNPFRESTRIAYFIPDAVNRAVLKITDARGELLESIPIKGKGQGSTTIRPFALNTGTYFYSLVLDGQISDTRKMIITAN
;
A
#
# COMPACT_ATOMS: atom_id res chain seq x y z
N MET A 1 -97.49 9.18 1.97
CA MET A 1 -96.24 8.57 1.45
C MET A 1 -95.89 9.28 0.15
N ASP A 2 -94.63 9.69 0.04
CA ASP A 2 -94.16 10.96 -0.54
C ASP A 2 -94.12 11.10 -2.06
N THR A 3 -94.71 12.19 -2.55
CA THR A 3 -94.56 12.76 -3.91
C THR A 3 -93.37 13.73 -4.02
N LYS A 4 -92.41 13.68 -3.10
CA LYS A 4 -91.23 14.57 -3.06
C LYS A 4 -89.90 13.95 -3.52
N SER A 5 -89.83 12.64 -3.82
CA SER A 5 -88.56 11.98 -4.17
C SER A 5 -88.22 11.87 -5.67
N TYR A 6 -89.15 12.19 -6.59
CA TYR A 6 -88.89 12.11 -8.04
C TYR A 6 -88.56 13.45 -8.70
N ARG A 7 -88.66 14.57 -7.98
CA ARG A 7 -88.36 15.91 -8.51
C ARG A 7 -86.88 16.31 -8.41
N SER A 8 -86.05 15.52 -7.74
CA SER A 8 -84.61 15.78 -7.60
C SER A 8 -83.74 15.08 -8.66
N ILE A 9 -84.34 14.31 -9.58
CA ILE A 9 -83.64 13.70 -10.72
C ILE A 9 -83.97 14.43 -12.04
N PHE A 10 -84.99 15.31 -12.04
CA PHE A 10 -85.49 15.98 -13.25
C PHE A 10 -84.87 17.36 -13.53
N LEU A 11 -83.82 17.75 -12.82
CA LEU A 11 -83.20 19.07 -12.99
C LEU A 11 -81.69 19.01 -12.76
N PHE A 12 -80.93 18.26 -13.58
CA PHE A 12 -79.50 18.55 -13.79
C PHE A 12 -78.89 17.82 -15.01
N ILE A 13 -79.59 17.70 -16.14
CA ILE A 13 -78.95 17.45 -17.45
C ILE A 13 -79.66 18.32 -18.50
N LEU A 14 -79.35 19.61 -18.51
CA LEU A 14 -79.53 20.45 -19.69
C LEU A 14 -78.17 20.50 -20.40
N ILE A 15 -77.88 19.48 -21.22
CA ILE A 15 -76.79 19.54 -22.20
C ILE A 15 -77.44 19.71 -23.56
N LEU A 16 -77.46 20.96 -24.04
CA LEU A 16 -77.66 21.28 -25.45
C LEU A 16 -76.45 20.73 -26.22
N ILE A 17 -76.60 19.57 -26.86
CA ILE A 17 -75.65 19.09 -27.88
C ILE A 17 -76.05 19.75 -29.20
N LEU A 18 -75.42 20.87 -29.52
CA LEU A 18 -75.37 21.40 -30.88
C LEU A 18 -74.19 20.70 -31.59
N SER A 19 -74.48 19.68 -32.39
CA SER A 19 -73.63 19.29 -33.52
C SER A 19 -74.45 19.41 -34.79
N SER A 20 -73.87 20.03 -35.82
CA SER A 20 -74.56 20.47 -37.04
C SER A 20 -75.09 19.36 -37.95
N ASP A 21 -74.97 18.08 -37.60
CA ASP A 21 -75.50 16.99 -38.40
C ASP A 21 -76.07 15.87 -37.49
N GLY A 22 -77.40 15.82 -37.39
CA GLY A 22 -78.15 14.68 -36.83
C GLY A 22 -78.44 14.73 -35.32
N PHE A 23 -79.72 14.77 -34.97
CA PHE A 23 -80.18 14.66 -33.58
C PHE A 23 -79.83 13.28 -33.01
N ALA A 24 -79.02 13.22 -31.95
CA ALA A 24 -78.84 11.99 -31.18
C ALA A 24 -80.16 11.67 -30.46
N GLN A 25 -80.78 10.52 -30.75
CA GLN A 25 -82.01 10.10 -30.10
C GLN A 25 -81.75 9.81 -28.61
N VAL A 26 -82.51 10.45 -27.72
CA VAL A 26 -82.49 10.16 -26.28
C VAL A 26 -83.67 9.27 -25.94
N LYS A 27 -83.41 8.09 -25.38
CA LYS A 27 -84.44 7.15 -24.92
C LYS A 27 -84.29 6.88 -23.43
N ILE A 28 -85.39 6.99 -22.70
CA ILE A 28 -85.44 6.69 -21.27
C ILE A 28 -86.36 5.48 -21.08
N LEU A 29 -85.84 4.41 -20.50
CA LEU A 29 -86.57 3.20 -20.13
C LEU A 29 -86.42 2.98 -18.64
N GLU A 30 -87.48 3.14 -17.84
CA GLU A 30 -87.57 2.97 -16.38
C GLU A 30 -86.34 3.41 -15.53
N ASN A 31 -85.19 2.73 -15.63
CA ASN A 31 -83.92 3.01 -14.95
C ASN A 31 -82.69 3.14 -15.87
N GLN A 32 -82.89 3.34 -17.18
CA GLN A 32 -81.84 3.38 -18.20
C GLN A 32 -81.99 4.61 -19.10
N ILE A 33 -80.90 5.33 -19.33
CA ILE A 33 -80.83 6.50 -20.22
C ILE A 33 -79.90 6.17 -21.40
N GLY A 34 -80.47 6.04 -22.60
CA GLY A 34 -79.75 5.88 -23.85
C GLY A 34 -79.59 7.21 -24.59
N ILE A 35 -78.38 7.62 -24.97
CA ILE A 35 -78.12 8.77 -25.85
C ILE A 35 -77.45 8.26 -27.13
N GLY A 36 -78.15 8.36 -28.27
CA GLY A 36 -77.70 7.79 -29.56
C GLY A 36 -77.88 6.27 -29.68
N ILE A 37 -78.58 5.63 -28.72
CA ILE A 37 -78.82 4.18 -28.68
C ILE A 37 -80.31 3.91 -28.44
N PRO A 38 -81.02 3.25 -29.37
CA PRO A 38 -82.45 3.02 -29.25
C PRO A 38 -82.84 1.93 -28.25
N ASN A 39 -81.91 1.11 -27.75
CA ASN A 39 -82.16 0.12 -26.71
C ASN A 39 -80.96 0.08 -25.74
N PRO A 40 -80.92 0.96 -24.73
CA PRO A 40 -79.81 1.01 -23.77
C PRO A 40 -79.74 -0.29 -22.96
N THR A 41 -78.55 -0.84 -22.76
CA THR A 41 -78.35 -2.06 -21.94
C THR A 41 -77.80 -1.76 -20.54
N ALA A 42 -77.40 -0.51 -20.29
CA ALA A 42 -76.89 -0.01 -19.03
C ALA A 42 -77.74 1.16 -18.48
N ALA A 43 -77.58 1.49 -17.20
CA ALA A 43 -78.30 2.59 -16.54
C ALA A 43 -78.07 3.95 -17.23
N ILE A 44 -76.89 4.16 -17.81
CA ILE A 44 -76.58 5.27 -18.73
C ILE A 44 -75.73 4.68 -19.85
N ASP A 45 -76.20 4.79 -21.09
CA ASP A 45 -75.60 4.19 -22.30
C ASP A 45 -75.52 5.25 -23.41
N ILE A 46 -74.31 5.62 -23.82
CA ILE A 46 -74.08 6.76 -24.73
C ILE A 46 -73.27 6.30 -25.94
N ARG A 47 -73.80 6.48 -27.14
CA ARG A 47 -73.09 6.23 -28.41
C ARG A 47 -72.86 7.53 -29.15
N GLY A 48 -71.60 7.76 -29.48
CA GLY A 48 -71.17 8.84 -30.34
C GLY A 48 -71.82 8.83 -31.70
N ALA A 49 -72.22 10.01 -32.20
CA ALA A 49 -72.66 10.18 -33.58
C ALA A 49 -71.41 10.25 -34.48
N SER A 50 -71.28 9.26 -35.36
CA SER A 50 -70.23 9.08 -36.38
C SER A 50 -68.88 8.49 -35.91
N ASN A 51 -68.28 7.70 -36.81
CA ASN A 51 -67.00 7.02 -36.62
C ASN A 51 -65.79 7.93 -36.94
N SER A 52 -65.99 9.24 -37.14
CA SER A 52 -64.96 10.13 -37.68
C SER A 52 -64.54 11.30 -36.80
N GLU A 53 -65.24 11.64 -35.71
CA GLU A 53 -64.76 12.65 -34.75
C GLU A 53 -65.07 12.30 -33.29
N ALA A 54 -64.17 12.69 -32.39
CA ALA A 54 -64.21 12.36 -30.97
C ALA A 54 -65.53 12.85 -30.33
N SER A 55 -66.38 11.91 -29.94
CA SER A 55 -67.55 12.21 -29.13
C SER A 55 -67.10 12.71 -27.76
N ARG A 56 -67.36 14.00 -27.47
CA ARG A 56 -66.96 14.64 -26.21
C ARG A 56 -68.01 14.38 -25.14
N PHE A 57 -67.62 13.67 -24.09
CA PHE A 57 -68.40 13.51 -22.87
C PHE A 57 -67.89 14.52 -21.83
N GLN A 58 -68.72 15.49 -21.45
CA GLN A 58 -68.35 16.57 -20.53
C GLN A 58 -69.20 16.46 -19.27
N ILE A 59 -68.56 16.22 -18.12
CA ILE A 59 -69.20 16.25 -16.80
C ILE A 59 -68.78 17.55 -16.11
N GLY A 60 -69.74 18.38 -15.71
CA GLY A 60 -69.48 19.57 -14.89
C GLY A 60 -69.26 19.20 -13.42
N ASN A 61 -68.34 19.91 -12.75
CA ASN A 61 -68.00 19.86 -11.31
C ASN A 61 -68.06 18.48 -10.64
N LEU A 62 -67.00 17.69 -10.81
CA LEU A 62 -66.76 16.47 -10.04
C LEU A 62 -66.14 16.82 -8.67
N GLN A 63 -66.73 16.32 -7.59
CA GLN A 63 -66.17 16.40 -6.24
C GLN A 63 -65.04 15.35 -6.08
N ALA A 64 -64.09 15.60 -5.19
CA ALA A 64 -62.78 14.91 -5.06
C ALA A 64 -62.82 13.39 -4.74
N THR A 65 -63.97 12.73 -4.83
CA THR A 65 -64.17 11.29 -4.55
C THR A 65 -64.80 10.52 -5.71
N SER A 66 -65.08 11.17 -6.84
CA SER A 66 -65.78 10.55 -7.97
C SER A 66 -64.84 9.65 -8.79
N LYS A 67 -65.10 8.34 -8.78
CA LYS A 67 -64.50 7.37 -9.72
C LYS A 67 -65.34 7.33 -10.99
N ILE A 68 -64.73 7.56 -12.16
CA ILE A 68 -65.39 7.35 -13.45
C ILE A 68 -64.73 6.16 -14.14
N GLN A 69 -65.49 5.08 -14.29
CA GLN A 69 -65.09 3.91 -15.04
C GLN A 69 -65.52 4.09 -16.50
N LEU A 70 -64.56 4.13 -17.41
CA LEU A 70 -64.79 4.22 -18.85
C LEU A 70 -64.60 2.82 -19.44
N LEU A 71 -65.68 2.23 -19.94
CA LEU A 71 -65.66 0.96 -20.68
C LEU A 71 -65.58 1.30 -22.17
N SER A 72 -64.44 1.06 -22.82
CA SER A 72 -64.34 1.17 -24.29
C SER A 72 -64.69 -0.18 -24.92
N GLY A 73 -65.82 -0.22 -25.63
CA GLY A 73 -66.39 -1.45 -26.20
C GLY A 73 -65.67 -2.01 -27.43
N ARG A 74 -64.34 -2.16 -27.44
CA ARG A 74 -63.65 -2.93 -28.49
C ARG A 74 -63.22 -4.34 -28.08
N LYS A 75 -63.04 -4.62 -26.78
CA LYS A 75 -62.91 -5.97 -26.21
C LYS A 75 -63.39 -5.93 -24.75
N GLU A 76 -64.04 -6.99 -24.28
CA GLU A 76 -64.67 -7.06 -22.94
C GLU A 76 -63.71 -6.87 -21.74
N ASP A 77 -62.40 -6.77 -21.97
CA ASP A 77 -61.37 -6.63 -20.94
C ASP A 77 -60.68 -5.25 -20.86
N GLU A 78 -61.04 -4.28 -21.70
CA GLU A 78 -60.46 -2.92 -21.66
C GLU A 78 -61.16 -2.05 -20.60
N ARG A 79 -60.59 -1.96 -19.39
CA ARG A 79 -61.03 -1.00 -18.36
C ARG A 79 -60.11 0.22 -18.38
N SER A 80 -60.66 1.38 -18.72
CA SER A 80 -59.96 2.66 -18.57
C SER A 80 -60.49 3.38 -17.33
N PHE A 81 -59.58 3.83 -16.46
CA PHE A 81 -59.95 4.61 -15.26
C PHE A 81 -59.44 6.03 -15.40
N LEU A 82 -60.31 7.00 -15.09
CA LEU A 82 -59.98 8.42 -15.00
C LEU A 82 -60.12 8.86 -13.54
N PHE A 83 -59.00 9.22 -12.92
CA PHE A 83 -58.99 9.77 -11.56
C PHE A 83 -58.83 11.29 -11.63
N PHE A 84 -59.69 12.01 -10.91
CA PHE A 84 -59.57 13.46 -10.73
C PHE A 84 -58.96 13.75 -9.37
N SER A 85 -57.85 14.49 -9.34
CA SER A 85 -57.36 15.14 -8.13
C SER A 85 -57.96 16.54 -8.01
N PRO A 86 -58.25 17.05 -6.79
CA PRO A 86 -58.71 18.43 -6.57
C PRO A 86 -57.68 19.51 -7.01
N GLN A 87 -56.48 19.13 -7.46
CA GLN A 87 -55.43 20.03 -7.95
C GLN A 87 -55.12 19.82 -9.45
N ASP A 88 -56.13 19.60 -10.29
CA ASP A 88 -56.01 19.61 -11.76
C ASP A 88 -55.05 18.59 -12.39
N THR A 89 -54.80 17.47 -11.72
CA THR A 89 -54.15 16.31 -12.31
C THR A 89 -55.18 15.23 -12.62
N PHE A 90 -55.22 14.80 -13.88
CA PHE A 90 -55.96 13.60 -14.25
C PHE A 90 -55.00 12.44 -14.55
N ILE A 91 -55.35 11.26 -14.04
CA ILE A 91 -54.63 10.02 -14.28
C ILE A 91 -55.49 9.17 -15.20
N LEU A 92 -54.98 8.88 -16.40
CA LEU A 92 -55.57 7.91 -17.30
C LEU A 92 -54.81 6.59 -17.16
N ALA A 93 -55.44 5.59 -16.53
CA ALA A 93 -54.94 4.22 -16.52
C ALA A 93 -55.64 3.44 -17.63
N ARG A 94 -54.88 2.92 -18.60
CA ARG A 94 -55.39 1.98 -19.61
C ARG A 94 -54.81 0.59 -19.32
N HIS A 95 -55.71 -0.37 -19.11
CA HIS A 95 -55.37 -1.79 -19.09
C HIS A 95 -55.44 -2.32 -20.52
N PHE A 96 -54.30 -2.72 -21.10
CA PHE A 96 -54.27 -3.46 -22.36
C PHE A 96 -54.12 -4.95 -22.05
N THR A 97 -54.81 -5.80 -22.81
CA THR A 97 -54.77 -7.27 -22.66
C THR A 97 -53.39 -7.88 -22.99
N ASP A 98 -52.41 -7.07 -23.41
CA ASP A 98 -51.08 -7.45 -23.85
C ASP A 98 -49.99 -7.05 -22.83
N THR A 99 -50.19 -7.34 -21.54
CA THR A 99 -49.20 -7.12 -20.47
C THR A 99 -48.72 -5.67 -20.26
N THR A 100 -49.27 -4.69 -20.98
CA THR A 100 -48.95 -3.28 -20.83
C THR A 100 -50.07 -2.57 -20.07
N GLU A 101 -49.82 -2.22 -18.82
CA GLU A 101 -50.64 -1.22 -18.13
C GLU A 101 -49.98 0.14 -18.32
N VAL A 102 -50.65 1.06 -19.02
CA VAL A 102 -50.13 2.42 -19.23
C VAL A 102 -50.80 3.36 -18.23
N LEU A 103 -50.03 3.84 -17.26
CA LEU A 103 -50.44 4.94 -16.37
C LEU A 103 -49.92 6.27 -16.93
N ARG A 104 -50.83 7.11 -17.44
CA ARG A 104 -50.48 8.44 -17.98
C ARG A 104 -50.82 9.53 -16.97
N PHE A 105 -49.81 10.29 -16.55
CA PHE A 105 -49.97 11.54 -15.80
C PHE A 105 -49.93 12.71 -16.76
N VAL A 106 -50.98 13.53 -16.81
CA VAL A 106 -51.01 14.76 -17.61
C VAL A 106 -51.11 15.97 -16.68
N PRO A 107 -49.99 16.63 -16.34
CA PRO A 107 -50.03 17.89 -15.61
C PRO A 107 -50.45 19.04 -16.54
N ASN A 108 -51.25 19.98 -16.03
CA ASN A 108 -51.68 21.16 -16.79
C ASN A 108 -50.52 22.16 -16.89
N GLY A 109 -50.09 22.56 -18.10
CA GLY A 109 -48.95 23.47 -18.29
C GLY A 109 -48.02 23.18 -19.48
N GLY A 110 -48.37 22.25 -20.38
CA GLY A 110 -47.66 22.07 -21.66
C GLY A 110 -46.38 21.24 -21.62
N MET A 111 -45.93 20.78 -20.45
CA MET A 111 -44.98 19.68 -20.38
C MET A 111 -45.74 18.36 -20.41
N GLU A 112 -45.96 17.84 -21.62
CA GLU A 112 -46.36 16.45 -21.81
C GLU A 112 -45.27 15.53 -21.26
N ALA A 113 -45.34 15.18 -19.97
CA ALA A 113 -44.60 14.04 -19.44
C ALA A 113 -45.22 12.78 -20.06
N ARG A 114 -44.78 12.42 -21.27
CA ARG A 114 -45.08 11.15 -21.92
C ARG A 114 -44.31 10.04 -21.18
N GLY A 115 -44.67 9.80 -19.93
CA GLY A 115 -44.21 8.65 -19.18
C GLY A 115 -44.94 7.42 -19.68
N TYR A 116 -44.25 6.56 -20.42
CA TYR A 116 -44.67 5.17 -20.56
C TYR A 116 -44.33 4.49 -19.23
N PHE A 117 -45.29 4.52 -18.31
CA PHE A 117 -45.21 3.77 -17.08
C PHE A 117 -45.81 2.40 -17.37
N ASN A 118 -44.96 1.41 -17.66
CA ASN A 118 -45.37 0.02 -17.93
C ASN A 118 -45.13 -0.79 -16.66
N LEU A 119 -46.16 -0.98 -15.84
CA LEU A 119 -46.10 -1.97 -14.78
C LEU A 119 -46.36 -3.35 -15.37
N ARG A 120 -45.31 -4.01 -15.84
CA ARG A 120 -45.41 -5.43 -16.21
C ARG A 120 -45.36 -6.25 -14.91
N ARG A 121 -46.53 -6.62 -14.38
CA ARG A 121 -46.61 -7.54 -13.24
C ARG A 121 -46.81 -8.96 -13.76
N GLY A 122 -45.73 -9.71 -13.95
CA GLY A 122 -45.81 -11.17 -14.00
C GLY A 122 -46.18 -11.73 -12.62
N PRO A 123 -46.80 -12.92 -12.52
CA PRO A 123 -46.95 -13.58 -11.22
C PRO A 123 -45.54 -13.80 -10.63
N ASN A 124 -45.25 -13.11 -9.51
CA ASN A 124 -43.95 -13.04 -8.80
C ASN A 124 -42.90 -12.02 -9.30
N ASP A 125 -43.23 -11.11 -10.21
CA ASP A 125 -42.30 -10.07 -10.68
C ASP A 125 -42.43 -8.78 -9.84
N ASN A 126 -41.33 -8.35 -9.19
CA ASN A 126 -41.21 -7.07 -8.48
C ASN A 126 -40.48 -5.98 -9.30
N SER A 127 -40.33 -6.18 -10.61
CA SER A 127 -39.59 -5.25 -11.45
C SER A 127 -40.32 -3.93 -11.71
N VAL A 128 -39.56 -2.85 -11.93
CA VAL A 128 -40.03 -1.50 -12.26
C VAL A 128 -39.50 -1.11 -13.63
N TYR A 129 -40.39 -0.83 -14.57
CA TYR A 129 -40.03 -0.43 -15.94
C TYR A 129 -40.66 0.93 -16.30
N ILE A 130 -39.83 1.94 -16.55
CA ILE A 130 -40.24 3.31 -16.83
C ILE A 130 -39.54 3.82 -18.09
N GLY A 131 -40.30 4.01 -19.17
CA GLY A 131 -39.80 4.53 -20.43
C GLY A 131 -40.26 3.72 -21.63
N PRO A 132 -40.19 4.27 -22.85
CA PRO A 132 -40.52 3.53 -24.05
C PRO A 132 -39.54 2.37 -24.26
N GLU A 133 -40.08 1.19 -24.59
CA GLU A 133 -39.32 -0.02 -24.96
C GLU A 133 -38.31 -0.48 -23.88
N THR A 134 -38.60 -0.22 -22.61
CA THR A 134 -37.84 -0.77 -21.46
C THR A 134 -38.24 -2.21 -21.15
N GLY A 135 -37.26 -3.08 -20.88
CA GLY A 135 -37.53 -4.44 -20.37
C GLY A 135 -38.36 -5.32 -21.29
N THR A 136 -38.33 -5.08 -22.61
CA THR A 136 -39.07 -5.86 -23.60
C THR A 136 -38.42 -7.23 -23.81
N ALA A 137 -38.62 -8.17 -22.87
CA ALA A 137 -38.12 -9.54 -23.02
C ALA A 137 -38.58 -10.15 -24.36
N THR A 138 -37.63 -10.65 -25.15
CA THR A 138 -37.89 -11.19 -26.50
C THR A 138 -38.40 -12.62 -26.46
N ASN A 139 -38.14 -13.35 -25.36
CA ASN A 139 -38.35 -14.80 -25.29
C ASN A 139 -39.31 -15.30 -24.20
N GLY A 140 -40.09 -14.41 -23.56
CA GLY A 140 -41.15 -14.82 -22.61
C GLY A 140 -40.68 -15.42 -21.28
N SER A 141 -39.37 -15.49 -21.01
CA SER A 141 -38.78 -15.88 -19.73
C SER A 141 -38.97 -14.80 -18.66
N PHE A 142 -39.17 -15.23 -17.40
CA PHE A 142 -39.39 -14.33 -16.27
C PHE A 142 -38.06 -13.83 -15.70
N SER A 143 -37.67 -12.64 -16.12
CA SER A 143 -36.67 -11.82 -15.44
C SER A 143 -37.29 -11.16 -14.21
N LEU A 144 -36.63 -11.24 -13.04
CA LEU A 144 -37.20 -10.77 -11.76
C LEU A 144 -36.36 -9.68 -11.11
N ASP A 145 -37.03 -8.84 -10.30
CA ASP A 145 -36.43 -7.86 -9.39
C ASP A 145 -35.56 -6.78 -10.07
N ASN A 146 -35.91 -6.31 -11.26
CA ASN A 146 -35.14 -5.28 -11.97
C ASN A 146 -35.74 -3.87 -11.83
N VAL A 147 -34.91 -2.84 -11.98
CA VAL A 147 -35.35 -1.45 -12.07
C VAL A 147 -34.78 -0.84 -13.34
N PHE A 148 -35.60 -0.69 -14.39
CA PHE A 148 -35.20 -0.04 -15.64
C PHE A 148 -35.92 1.29 -15.84
N VAL A 149 -35.15 2.35 -16.02
CA VAL A 149 -35.67 3.71 -16.23
C VAL A 149 -34.93 4.38 -17.37
N GLY A 150 -35.64 4.71 -18.45
CA GLY A 150 -35.10 5.43 -19.61
C GLY A 150 -35.39 4.72 -20.93
N TYR A 151 -35.39 5.48 -22.03
CA TYR A 151 -35.62 4.94 -23.38
C TYR A 151 -34.68 3.76 -23.68
N PHE A 152 -35.24 2.60 -24.03
CA PHE A 152 -34.51 1.36 -24.30
C PHE A 152 -33.64 0.79 -23.18
N SER A 153 -33.88 1.18 -21.93
CA SER A 153 -33.17 0.59 -20.80
C SER A 153 -33.53 -0.89 -20.64
N GLY A 154 -32.53 -1.78 -20.65
CA GLY A 154 -32.72 -3.23 -20.49
C GLY A 154 -33.57 -3.88 -21.58
N ARG A 155 -33.59 -3.33 -22.80
CA ARG A 155 -34.51 -3.75 -23.88
C ARG A 155 -34.44 -5.25 -24.15
N SER A 156 -33.24 -5.84 -24.25
CA SER A 156 -33.04 -7.25 -24.60
C SER A 156 -32.93 -8.19 -23.39
N ASN A 157 -33.31 -7.73 -22.19
CA ASN A 157 -33.18 -8.52 -20.97
C ASN A 157 -34.18 -9.68 -20.91
N ASP A 158 -33.71 -10.85 -21.33
CA ASP A 158 -34.51 -12.07 -21.42
C ASP A 158 -34.51 -12.88 -20.11
N MET A 159 -33.33 -13.07 -19.49
CA MET A 159 -33.17 -13.92 -18.29
C MET A 159 -32.46 -13.21 -17.12
N GLY A 160 -31.82 -12.07 -17.36
CA GLY A 160 -31.09 -11.33 -16.34
C GLY A 160 -32.00 -10.85 -15.21
N SER A 161 -31.63 -11.06 -13.95
CA SER A 161 -32.43 -10.64 -12.79
C SER A 161 -31.63 -9.72 -11.87
N ARG A 162 -32.33 -8.95 -11.03
CA ARG A 162 -31.72 -8.06 -10.01
C ARG A 162 -30.81 -6.98 -10.59
N ASN A 163 -31.17 -6.44 -11.75
CA ASN A 163 -30.43 -5.38 -12.40
C ASN A 163 -31.06 -3.99 -12.13
N THR A 164 -30.23 -2.97 -11.94
CA THR A 164 -30.68 -1.56 -11.86
C THR A 164 -30.11 -0.77 -13.03
N PHE A 165 -30.94 -0.45 -14.02
CA PHE A 165 -30.55 0.29 -15.22
C PHE A 165 -31.27 1.65 -15.29
N ILE A 166 -30.53 2.75 -15.19
CA ILE A 166 -31.10 4.11 -15.15
C ILE A 166 -30.38 5.00 -16.16
N GLY A 167 -31.04 5.28 -17.28
CA GLY A 167 -30.56 6.13 -18.35
C GLY A 167 -31.03 5.64 -19.72
N PRO A 168 -30.91 6.47 -20.77
CA PRO A 168 -31.21 6.01 -22.11
C PRO A 168 -30.21 4.92 -22.53
N ARG A 169 -30.72 3.78 -23.01
CA ARG A 169 -29.97 2.63 -23.54
C ARG A 169 -28.98 1.99 -22.56
N THR A 170 -29.24 2.09 -21.25
CA THR A 170 -28.49 1.33 -20.23
C THR A 170 -28.79 -0.16 -20.34
N GLY A 171 -27.77 -1.02 -20.33
CA GLY A 171 -27.94 -2.47 -20.43
C GLY A 171 -28.77 -2.92 -21.64
N LEU A 172 -28.74 -2.16 -22.74
CA LEU A 172 -29.59 -2.36 -23.92
C LEU A 172 -29.59 -3.81 -24.42
N SER A 173 -28.40 -4.39 -24.53
CA SER A 173 -28.16 -5.73 -25.07
C SER A 173 -28.03 -6.81 -24.00
N ASN A 174 -28.36 -6.53 -22.73
CA ASN A 174 -28.23 -7.51 -21.65
C ASN A 174 -29.20 -8.65 -21.92
N GLU A 175 -28.71 -9.86 -22.22
CA GLU A 175 -29.54 -11.04 -22.52
C GLU A 175 -29.77 -11.86 -21.25
N GLY A 176 -28.68 -12.18 -20.53
CA GLY A 176 -28.70 -13.03 -19.33
C GLY A 176 -27.97 -12.47 -18.11
N GLY A 177 -27.25 -11.34 -18.25
CA GLY A 177 -26.50 -10.74 -17.15
C GLY A 177 -27.37 -10.35 -15.95
N SER A 178 -26.97 -10.73 -14.74
CA SER A 178 -27.70 -10.47 -13.50
C SER A 178 -26.85 -9.66 -12.53
N PHE A 179 -27.49 -9.03 -11.54
CA PHE A 179 -26.82 -8.27 -10.47
C PHE A 179 -26.02 -7.05 -10.93
N ASN A 180 -26.37 -6.47 -12.08
CA ASN A 180 -25.67 -5.30 -12.62
C ASN A 180 -26.36 -3.99 -12.20
N THR A 181 -25.56 -2.96 -11.92
CA THR A 181 -26.05 -1.59 -11.69
C THR A 181 -25.47 -0.66 -12.73
N PHE A 182 -26.27 -0.24 -13.72
CA PHE A 182 -25.86 0.68 -14.79
C PHE A 182 -26.63 1.99 -14.72
N ILE A 183 -25.92 3.11 -14.58
CA ILE A 183 -26.54 4.44 -14.45
C ILE A 183 -25.79 5.44 -15.34
N GLY A 184 -26.50 6.09 -16.26
CA GLY A 184 -25.95 7.04 -17.22
C GLY A 184 -26.28 6.68 -18.66
N ASN A 185 -26.14 7.62 -19.59
CA ASN A 185 -26.43 7.34 -21.00
C ASN A 185 -25.49 6.26 -21.57
N GLU A 186 -26.06 5.18 -22.12
CA GLU A 186 -25.32 4.04 -22.70
C GLU A 186 -24.34 3.34 -21.73
N ALA A 187 -24.56 3.44 -20.42
CA ALA A 187 -23.79 2.66 -19.44
C ALA A 187 -24.10 1.16 -19.57
N GLY A 188 -23.07 0.32 -19.66
CA GLY A 188 -23.21 -1.12 -19.85
C GLY A 188 -24.01 -1.54 -21.10
N ARG A 189 -24.10 -0.66 -22.11
CA ARG A 189 -25.00 -0.81 -23.27
C ARG A 189 -24.91 -2.19 -23.93
N ASN A 190 -23.69 -2.67 -24.17
CA ASN A 190 -23.44 -3.92 -24.88
C ASN A 190 -23.20 -5.12 -23.95
N ASN A 191 -23.51 -5.02 -22.65
CA ASN A 191 -23.46 -6.17 -21.74
C ASN A 191 -24.38 -7.24 -22.28
N ILE A 192 -23.92 -8.47 -22.45
CA ILE A 192 -24.71 -9.61 -22.91
C ILE A 192 -24.97 -10.53 -21.72
N ASN A 193 -23.89 -11.06 -21.12
CA ASN A 193 -23.95 -12.05 -20.05
C ASN A 193 -23.10 -11.70 -18.82
N GLY A 194 -22.47 -10.52 -18.80
CA GLY A 194 -21.68 -10.07 -17.65
C GLY A 194 -22.54 -9.95 -16.39
N ILE A 195 -22.01 -10.42 -15.26
CA ILE A 195 -22.70 -10.39 -13.96
C ILE A 195 -21.95 -9.51 -12.96
N ASP A 196 -22.67 -9.01 -11.95
CA ASP A 196 -22.08 -8.28 -10.82
C ASP A 196 -21.25 -7.04 -11.22
N ASN A 197 -21.63 -6.35 -12.29
CA ASN A 197 -20.95 -5.13 -12.72
C ASN A 197 -21.66 -3.87 -12.21
N THR A 198 -20.89 -2.87 -11.80
CA THR A 198 -21.38 -1.51 -11.50
C THR A 198 -20.80 -0.54 -12.52
N ALA A 199 -21.63 0.13 -13.31
CA ALA A 199 -21.22 1.15 -14.27
C ALA A 199 -22.00 2.47 -14.04
N LEU A 200 -21.31 3.53 -13.62
CA LEU A 200 -21.89 4.84 -13.37
C LEU A 200 -21.20 5.91 -14.22
N GLY A 201 -21.94 6.52 -15.14
CA GLY A 201 -21.47 7.57 -16.03
C GLY A 201 -21.83 7.31 -17.49
N THR A 202 -21.86 8.37 -18.30
CA THR A 202 -22.10 8.24 -19.74
C THR A 202 -21.04 7.33 -20.37
N LYS A 203 -21.49 6.25 -21.01
CA LYS A 203 -20.67 5.24 -21.70
C LYS A 203 -19.67 4.49 -20.79
N ALA A 204 -19.93 4.46 -19.48
CA ALA A 204 -19.18 3.60 -18.56
C ALA A 204 -19.45 2.12 -18.90
N GLY A 205 -18.41 1.33 -19.13
CA GLY A 205 -18.52 -0.07 -19.52
C GLY A 205 -19.32 -0.33 -20.81
N GLU A 206 -19.40 0.64 -21.73
CA GLU A 206 -20.28 0.58 -22.93
C GLU A 206 -20.11 -0.72 -23.73
N ASN A 207 -18.86 -1.18 -23.94
CA ASN A 207 -18.56 -2.36 -24.73
C ASN A 207 -18.37 -3.65 -23.93
N ASN A 208 -18.62 -3.64 -22.61
CA ASN A 208 -18.51 -4.86 -21.81
C ASN A 208 -19.50 -5.87 -22.35
N THR A 209 -19.08 -7.05 -22.81
CA THR A 209 -19.98 -8.07 -23.38
C THR A 209 -20.23 -9.21 -22.39
N SER A 210 -19.19 -9.78 -21.81
CA SER A 210 -19.29 -10.87 -20.84
C SER A 210 -18.42 -10.69 -19.60
N GLY A 211 -17.69 -9.57 -19.50
CA GLY A 211 -16.91 -9.24 -18.32
C GLY A 211 -17.79 -9.14 -17.08
N SER A 212 -17.31 -9.67 -15.96
CA SER A 212 -18.04 -9.77 -14.70
C SER A 212 -17.25 -9.19 -13.54
N GLU A 213 -17.95 -8.81 -12.47
CA GLU A 213 -17.37 -8.28 -11.22
C GLU A 213 -16.55 -6.98 -11.43
N ASN A 214 -16.94 -6.13 -12.39
CA ASN A 214 -16.26 -4.88 -12.66
C ASN A 214 -16.94 -3.66 -12.04
N VAL A 215 -16.15 -2.64 -11.68
CA VAL A 215 -16.60 -1.33 -11.22
C VAL A 215 -16.09 -0.26 -12.18
N PHE A 216 -16.99 0.41 -12.90
CA PHE A 216 -16.70 1.48 -13.85
C PHE A 216 -17.38 2.78 -13.41
N LEU A 217 -16.65 3.71 -12.81
CA LEU A 217 -17.19 4.97 -12.31
C LEU A 217 -16.56 6.16 -13.05
N GLY A 218 -17.31 6.81 -13.93
CA GLY A 218 -16.88 7.98 -14.68
C GLY A 218 -17.31 7.94 -16.14
N ASN A 219 -17.28 9.10 -16.80
CA ASN A 219 -17.53 9.16 -18.24
C ASN A 219 -16.50 8.32 -19.01
N GLN A 220 -16.97 7.36 -19.80
CA GLN A 220 -16.14 6.42 -20.57
C GLN A 220 -15.17 5.55 -19.74
N ALA A 221 -15.39 5.39 -18.44
CA ALA A 221 -14.63 4.42 -17.65
C ALA A 221 -14.85 3.00 -18.19
N GLY A 222 -13.78 2.25 -18.46
CA GLY A 222 -13.84 0.89 -19.01
C GLY A 222 -14.52 0.79 -20.38
N ASN A 223 -14.54 1.85 -21.19
CA ASN A 223 -15.33 1.90 -22.41
C ASN A 223 -15.01 0.76 -23.40
N ALA A 224 -13.74 0.37 -23.56
CA ALA A 224 -13.34 -0.72 -24.45
C ALA A 224 -13.31 -2.11 -23.80
N ASN A 225 -13.62 -2.26 -22.49
CA ASN A 225 -13.66 -3.57 -21.86
C ASN A 225 -14.69 -4.43 -22.57
N THR A 226 -14.36 -5.66 -22.95
CA THR A 226 -15.26 -6.63 -23.59
C THR A 226 -15.44 -7.85 -22.68
N THR A 227 -14.35 -8.51 -22.30
CA THR A 227 -14.39 -9.77 -21.52
C THR A 227 -13.60 -9.69 -20.21
N GLY A 228 -12.96 -8.56 -19.91
CA GLY A 228 -12.17 -8.38 -18.70
C GLY A 228 -13.04 -8.47 -17.44
N ASN A 229 -12.52 -9.13 -16.41
CA ASN A 229 -13.20 -9.41 -15.15
C ASN A 229 -12.45 -8.79 -13.96
N VAL A 230 -13.18 -8.50 -12.89
CA VAL A 230 -12.63 -8.08 -11.59
C VAL A 230 -11.78 -6.79 -11.71
N ASN A 231 -12.25 -5.82 -12.50
CA ASN A 231 -11.55 -4.55 -12.67
C ASN A 231 -12.23 -3.40 -11.91
N ILE A 232 -11.44 -2.47 -11.36
CA ILE A 232 -11.92 -1.26 -10.72
C ILE A 232 -11.38 -0.05 -11.49
N TYR A 233 -12.23 0.61 -12.27
CA TYR A 233 -11.90 1.82 -13.03
C TYR A 233 -12.72 3.01 -12.53
N ILE A 234 -12.04 3.99 -11.95
CA ILE A 234 -12.67 5.17 -11.33
C ILE A 234 -12.02 6.43 -11.88
N GLY A 235 -12.77 7.22 -12.63
CA GLY A 235 -12.32 8.45 -13.28
C GLY A 235 -12.77 8.52 -14.74
N ARG A 236 -12.78 9.73 -15.30
CA ARG A 236 -13.09 9.93 -16.72
C ARG A 236 -12.05 9.20 -17.58
N GLY A 237 -12.51 8.29 -18.44
CA GLY A 237 -11.64 7.50 -19.31
C GLY A 237 -10.67 6.56 -18.59
N ALA A 238 -10.90 6.24 -17.31
CA ALA A 238 -10.10 5.24 -16.61
C ALA A 238 -10.27 3.87 -17.29
N GLY A 239 -9.16 3.18 -17.57
CA GLY A 239 -9.17 1.89 -18.28
C GLY A 239 -9.74 1.92 -19.69
N PHE A 240 -9.79 3.10 -20.34
CA PHE A 240 -10.48 3.30 -21.63
C PHE A 240 -10.12 2.27 -22.70
N SER A 241 -8.85 1.88 -22.81
CA SER A 241 -8.33 0.97 -23.84
C SER A 241 -8.13 -0.48 -23.38
N ASN A 242 -8.47 -0.82 -22.13
CA ASN A 242 -8.29 -2.19 -21.65
C ASN A 242 -9.48 -3.05 -22.09
N SER A 243 -9.25 -3.97 -23.03
CA SER A 243 -10.33 -4.78 -23.61
C SER A 243 -10.59 -6.08 -22.86
N ALA A 244 -9.56 -6.83 -22.49
CA ALA A 244 -9.71 -8.14 -21.89
C ALA A 244 -8.96 -8.31 -20.55
N GLY A 245 -8.31 -7.25 -20.07
CA GLY A 245 -7.48 -7.33 -18.86
C GLY A 245 -8.30 -7.66 -17.61
N THR A 246 -7.67 -8.33 -16.65
CA THR A 246 -8.32 -8.81 -15.42
C THR A 246 -7.62 -8.27 -14.18
N LEU A 247 -8.33 -8.18 -13.06
CA LEU A 247 -7.75 -7.85 -11.75
C LEU A 247 -7.06 -6.47 -11.69
N ASN A 248 -7.44 -5.53 -12.56
CA ASN A 248 -6.77 -4.22 -12.62
C ASN A 248 -7.48 -3.17 -11.77
N THR A 249 -6.70 -2.26 -11.16
CA THR A 249 -7.21 -1.10 -10.43
C THR A 249 -6.69 0.20 -11.03
N PHE A 250 -7.55 0.93 -11.74
CA PHE A 250 -7.22 2.22 -12.35
C PHE A 250 -8.07 3.34 -11.74
N ILE A 251 -7.42 4.26 -11.02
CA ILE A 251 -8.10 5.34 -10.30
C ILE A 251 -7.48 6.68 -10.71
N GLY A 252 -8.26 7.54 -11.36
CA GLY A 252 -7.84 8.83 -11.89
C GLY A 252 -8.34 9.06 -13.32
N SER A 253 -8.44 10.32 -13.73
CA SER A 253 -8.80 10.62 -15.12
C SER A 253 -7.72 10.08 -16.05
N PHE A 254 -8.10 9.30 -17.06
CA PHE A 254 -7.20 8.64 -18.01
C PHE A 254 -6.13 7.74 -17.36
N ALA A 255 -6.37 7.24 -16.15
CA ALA A 255 -5.53 6.20 -15.56
C ALA A 255 -5.76 4.86 -16.27
N GLY A 256 -4.71 4.08 -16.53
CA GLY A 256 -4.87 2.77 -17.17
C GLY A 256 -3.66 2.32 -17.99
N PRO A 257 -3.86 1.44 -18.98
CA PRO A 257 -2.78 1.00 -19.85
C PRO A 257 -2.20 2.19 -20.65
N VAL A 258 -0.93 2.11 -21.00
CA VAL A 258 -0.36 3.02 -22.01
C VAL A 258 -1.18 2.91 -23.31
N PRO A 259 -1.65 4.03 -23.88
CA PRO A 259 -2.44 3.99 -25.11
C PRO A 259 -1.70 3.29 -26.25
N ASN A 260 -2.42 2.45 -27.01
CA ASN A 260 -1.90 1.71 -28.16
C ASN A 260 -0.77 0.71 -27.87
N SER A 261 -0.52 0.34 -26.60
CA SER A 261 0.46 -0.71 -26.31
C SER A 261 -0.01 -2.11 -26.74
N GLY A 262 -1.31 -2.29 -26.97
CA GLY A 262 -1.91 -3.59 -27.29
C GLY A 262 -1.93 -4.56 -26.10
N ASN A 263 -1.49 -4.10 -24.93
CA ASN A 263 -1.34 -4.95 -23.76
C ASN A 263 -2.68 -5.23 -23.09
N THR A 264 -2.95 -6.52 -22.90
CA THR A 264 -3.99 -7.02 -22.00
C THR A 264 -3.35 -7.17 -20.63
N LEU A 265 -3.61 -6.22 -19.73
CA LEU A 265 -2.96 -6.19 -18.42
C LEU A 265 -3.69 -7.08 -17.42
N GLU A 266 -2.91 -7.72 -16.55
CA GLU A 266 -3.40 -8.48 -15.41
C GLU A 266 -2.78 -7.94 -14.11
N SER A 267 -3.60 -7.77 -13.07
CA SER A 267 -3.12 -7.32 -11.75
C SER A 267 -2.29 -6.03 -11.80
N ALA A 268 -2.65 -5.10 -12.70
CA ALA A 268 -1.99 -3.81 -12.83
C ALA A 268 -2.72 -2.74 -12.03
N ILE A 269 -1.95 -1.86 -11.37
CA ILE A 269 -2.47 -0.75 -10.58
C ILE A 269 -1.98 0.56 -11.20
N ALA A 270 -2.89 1.49 -11.46
CA ALA A 270 -2.58 2.85 -11.89
C ALA A 270 -3.42 3.85 -11.09
N ILE A 271 -2.79 4.65 -10.24
CA ILE A 271 -3.49 5.59 -9.35
C ILE A 271 -2.93 6.99 -9.56
N GLY A 272 -3.75 7.90 -10.08
CA GLY A 272 -3.39 9.29 -10.38
C GLY A 272 -3.97 9.75 -11.71
N ASN A 273 -4.09 11.08 -11.90
CA ASN A 273 -4.45 11.64 -13.20
C ASN A 273 -3.39 11.26 -14.24
N SER A 274 -3.82 10.60 -15.31
CA SER A 274 -2.94 10.10 -16.38
C SER A 274 -1.83 9.17 -15.86
N ALA A 275 -2.10 8.40 -14.80
CA ALA A 275 -1.22 7.31 -14.40
C ALA A 275 -1.30 6.18 -15.44
N GLN A 276 -0.19 5.92 -16.15
CA GLN A 276 -0.14 4.91 -17.19
C GLN A 276 0.80 3.75 -16.82
N VAL A 277 0.29 2.53 -16.85
CA VAL A 277 1.01 1.29 -16.56
C VAL A 277 1.10 0.44 -17.82
N ASP A 278 2.23 -0.24 -18.04
CA ASP A 278 2.45 -1.02 -19.27
C ASP A 278 2.94 -2.45 -19.01
N CYS A 279 2.77 -2.93 -17.78
CA CYS A 279 3.08 -4.30 -17.39
C CYS A 279 2.06 -4.86 -16.41
N SER A 280 1.83 -6.18 -16.51
CA SER A 280 1.08 -6.93 -15.51
C SER A 280 1.88 -7.03 -14.21
N TYR A 281 1.18 -7.17 -13.08
CA TYR A 281 1.80 -7.25 -11.74
C TYR A 281 2.63 -6.01 -11.36
N CYS A 282 2.29 -4.85 -11.95
CA CYS A 282 2.96 -3.58 -11.73
C CYS A 282 2.02 -2.56 -11.10
N ALA A 283 2.58 -1.64 -10.32
CA ALA A 283 1.85 -0.50 -9.76
C ALA A 283 2.52 0.82 -10.16
N VAL A 284 1.74 1.73 -10.73
CA VAL A 284 2.13 3.11 -11.02
C VAL A 284 1.25 4.04 -10.18
N ILE A 285 1.88 4.77 -9.26
CA ILE A 285 1.19 5.70 -8.36
C ILE A 285 1.75 7.10 -8.62
N GLY A 286 0.84 8.04 -8.85
CA GLY A 286 1.13 9.32 -9.47
C GLY A 286 0.94 9.28 -10.99
N GLY A 287 0.64 10.42 -11.60
CA GLY A 287 0.55 10.50 -13.06
C GLY A 287 1.88 10.16 -13.74
N THR A 288 1.87 9.98 -15.06
CA THR A 288 3.09 9.75 -15.83
C THR A 288 3.41 10.92 -16.77
N GLY A 289 4.67 11.00 -17.21
CA GLY A 289 5.14 12.06 -18.12
C GLY A 289 4.92 13.45 -17.55
N ALA A 290 4.20 14.30 -18.29
CA ALA A 290 3.88 15.67 -17.88
C ALA A 290 2.97 15.77 -16.65
N TYR A 291 2.32 14.66 -16.24
CA TYR A 291 1.43 14.59 -15.09
C TYR A 291 2.07 13.91 -13.88
N ALA A 292 3.38 13.65 -13.93
CA ALA A 292 4.10 13.06 -12.81
C ALA A 292 4.00 13.95 -11.57
N VAL A 293 3.71 13.31 -10.43
CA VAL A 293 3.64 13.96 -9.12
C VAL A 293 4.66 13.31 -8.18
N ASP A 294 4.96 14.00 -7.09
CA ASP A 294 5.78 13.46 -6.01
C ASP A 294 4.88 12.76 -4.98
N LEU A 295 5.28 11.57 -4.53
CA LEU A 295 4.51 10.73 -3.61
C LEU A 295 4.97 10.96 -2.17
N GLY A 296 4.13 11.62 -1.37
CA GLY A 296 4.36 11.82 0.07
C GLY A 296 3.66 10.76 0.91
N LEU A 297 4.41 10.04 1.75
CA LEU A 297 3.89 9.15 2.78
C LEU A 297 4.15 9.77 4.15
N GLY A 298 3.12 10.40 4.74
CA GLY A 298 3.26 11.17 5.99
C GLY A 298 3.78 12.59 5.81
N VAL A 299 4.19 12.98 4.59
CA VAL A 299 4.71 14.31 4.27
C VAL A 299 3.71 15.06 3.35
N PRO A 300 3.23 16.26 3.73
CA PRO A 300 2.25 17.01 2.93
C PRO A 300 2.87 17.77 1.76
N VAL A 301 4.19 18.05 1.79
CA VAL A 301 4.94 18.72 0.72
C VAL A 301 6.19 17.88 0.43
N PRO A 302 6.08 16.85 -0.42
CA PRO A 302 7.21 16.00 -0.78
C PRO A 302 8.33 16.82 -1.43
N THR A 303 9.57 16.55 -1.07
CA THR A 303 10.77 17.17 -1.66
C THR A 303 11.52 16.23 -2.61
N ALA A 304 11.12 14.96 -2.66
CA ALA A 304 11.61 13.93 -3.55
C ALA A 304 10.44 13.15 -4.19
N LYS A 305 10.74 12.38 -5.25
CA LYS A 305 9.72 11.58 -5.97
C LYS A 305 8.96 10.61 -5.06
N LEU A 306 9.64 10.05 -4.07
CA LEU A 306 9.06 9.32 -2.95
C LEU A 306 9.65 9.92 -1.67
N ASP A 307 8.81 10.58 -0.88
CA ASP A 307 9.20 11.23 0.37
C ASP A 307 8.40 10.61 1.51
N VAL A 308 9.08 10.05 2.51
CA VAL A 308 8.48 9.25 3.58
C VAL A 308 8.91 9.78 4.94
N ASP A 309 7.95 10.30 5.71
CA ASP A 309 8.15 10.64 7.12
C ASP A 309 7.91 9.40 7.98
N GLY A 310 8.98 8.64 8.18
CA GLY A 310 8.97 7.42 8.98
C GLY A 310 9.97 6.36 8.50
N THR A 311 9.82 5.14 9.01
CA THR A 311 10.72 4.02 8.66
C THR A 311 10.21 3.26 7.43
N VAL A 312 11.07 3.12 6.41
CA VAL A 312 10.85 2.20 5.28
C VAL A 312 11.51 0.85 5.60
N ARG A 313 10.76 -0.25 5.44
CA ARG A 313 11.29 -1.62 5.61
C ARG A 313 11.18 -2.41 4.31
N ILE A 314 12.32 -2.87 3.82
CA ILE A 314 12.42 -3.77 2.66
C ILE A 314 12.85 -5.16 3.16
N ARG A 315 12.16 -6.22 2.76
CA ARG A 315 12.42 -7.61 3.22
C ARG A 315 12.76 -8.51 2.04
N ASN A 316 13.44 -9.62 2.32
CA ASN A 316 13.80 -10.66 1.34
C ASN A 316 14.58 -10.12 0.13
N LEU A 317 15.49 -9.17 0.37
CA LEU A 317 16.40 -8.69 -0.66
C LEU A 317 17.32 -9.85 -1.10
N PRO A 318 17.35 -10.21 -2.39
CA PRO A 318 18.31 -11.20 -2.87
C PRO A 318 19.73 -10.63 -2.76
N PRO A 319 20.77 -11.49 -2.65
CA PRO A 319 22.16 -11.05 -2.78
C PRO A 319 22.34 -10.37 -4.15
N GLY A 320 22.82 -9.12 -4.14
CA GLY A 320 23.12 -8.37 -5.35
C GLY A 320 24.63 -8.23 -5.55
N ASN A 321 25.09 -8.25 -6.80
CA ASN A 321 26.46 -7.90 -7.18
C ASN A 321 26.61 -6.42 -7.56
N GLY A 322 25.67 -5.58 -7.10
CA GLY A 322 25.57 -4.17 -7.45
C GLY A 322 26.25 -3.25 -6.42
N ASN A 323 26.13 -1.95 -6.67
CA ASN A 323 26.67 -0.92 -5.79
C ASN A 323 25.95 -0.87 -4.43
N LEU A 324 26.66 -0.43 -3.39
CA LEU A 324 26.04 -0.11 -2.10
C LEU A 324 25.10 1.09 -2.25
N VAL A 325 23.95 1.04 -1.59
CA VAL A 325 23.07 2.21 -1.44
C VAL A 325 23.46 2.93 -0.16
N VAL A 326 23.73 4.23 -0.26
CA VAL A 326 24.02 5.12 0.87
C VAL A 326 22.92 6.18 0.96
N ALA A 327 22.65 6.70 2.15
CA ALA A 327 21.72 7.80 2.35
C ALA A 327 22.48 9.05 2.80
N ASP A 328 22.06 10.24 2.36
CA ASP A 328 22.52 11.50 2.96
C ASP A 328 21.77 11.82 4.27
N ASN A 329 22.06 12.98 4.86
CA ASN A 329 21.45 13.42 6.13
C ASN A 329 19.97 13.80 5.95
N GLU A 330 19.57 14.09 4.71
CA GLU A 330 18.20 14.41 4.29
C GLU A 330 17.41 13.14 3.93
N GLY A 331 18.03 11.96 3.96
CA GLY A 331 17.40 10.67 3.67
C GLY A 331 17.33 10.31 2.18
N ASN A 332 17.95 11.10 1.30
CA ASN A 332 18.03 10.78 -0.12
C ASN A 332 18.95 9.58 -0.33
N LEU A 333 18.48 8.60 -1.11
CA LEU A 333 19.27 7.42 -1.44
C LEU A 333 20.16 7.68 -2.67
N PHE A 334 21.44 7.40 -2.52
CA PHE A 334 22.43 7.44 -3.58
C PHE A 334 23.07 6.07 -3.76
N ILE A 335 23.54 5.84 -4.97
CA ILE A 335 24.48 4.77 -5.23
C ILE A 335 25.83 5.26 -4.69
N SER A 336 26.50 4.47 -3.85
CA SER A 336 27.85 4.80 -3.42
C SER A 336 28.67 5.05 -4.67
N ALA A 337 29.52 6.09 -4.67
CA ALA A 337 30.63 6.11 -5.63
C ALA A 337 31.28 4.72 -5.60
N PRO A 338 31.84 4.22 -6.72
CA PRO A 338 32.68 3.04 -6.66
C PRO A 338 33.58 3.24 -5.45
N LEU A 339 33.47 2.38 -4.43
CA LEU A 339 34.40 2.40 -3.32
C LEU A 339 35.74 2.54 -4.00
N PRO A 340 36.52 3.62 -3.76
CA PRO A 340 37.73 3.90 -4.52
C PRO A 340 38.43 2.57 -4.59
N MET A 341 38.43 1.95 -5.79
CA MET A 341 38.70 0.52 -5.94
C MET A 341 39.90 0.31 -5.07
N ALA A 342 39.73 -0.44 -3.96
CA ALA A 342 40.73 -0.47 -2.91
C ALA A 342 42.02 -0.61 -3.67
N ASP A 343 42.85 0.45 -3.66
CA ASP A 343 44.01 0.47 -4.53
C ASP A 343 44.63 -0.89 -4.25
N ASN A 344 44.78 -1.75 -5.25
CA ASN A 344 45.20 -3.11 -4.97
C ASN A 344 46.51 -3.05 -4.16
N GLY A 345 47.25 -1.93 -4.22
CA GLY A 345 48.23 -1.48 -3.24
C GLY A 345 47.75 -1.34 -1.78
N GLN A 346 46.73 -0.55 -1.42
CA GLN A 346 46.26 -0.38 -0.04
C GLN A 346 45.64 -1.64 0.60
N ALA A 347 44.79 -2.39 -0.13
CA ALA A 347 44.25 -3.64 0.41
C ALA A 347 45.34 -4.71 0.55
N SER A 348 46.22 -4.86 -0.46
CA SER A 348 47.33 -5.81 -0.35
C SER A 348 48.38 -5.38 0.68
N THR A 349 48.60 -4.09 0.89
CA THR A 349 49.51 -3.60 1.94
C THR A 349 48.93 -3.81 3.32
N LEU A 350 47.63 -3.55 3.55
CA LEU A 350 46.99 -3.88 4.83
C LEU A 350 46.91 -5.39 5.09
N GLU A 351 46.70 -6.20 4.05
CA GLU A 351 46.74 -7.67 4.18
C GLU A 351 48.16 -8.17 4.43
N ALA A 352 49.17 -7.61 3.74
CA ALA A 352 50.58 -7.93 3.98
C ALA A 352 51.03 -7.49 5.37
N GLU A 353 50.59 -6.31 5.85
CA GLU A 353 50.87 -5.80 7.19
C GLU A 353 50.17 -6.65 8.26
N ASN A 354 48.90 -7.04 8.05
CA ASN A 354 48.22 -7.99 8.92
C ASN A 354 48.92 -9.37 8.95
N GLN A 355 49.42 -9.84 7.82
CA GLN A 355 50.14 -11.12 7.75
C GLN A 355 51.52 -11.04 8.41
N ALA A 356 52.23 -9.92 8.24
CA ALA A 356 53.49 -9.64 8.91
C ALA A 356 53.30 -9.57 10.44
N LEU A 357 52.29 -8.83 10.91
CA LEU A 357 51.93 -8.74 12.32
C LEU A 357 51.55 -10.12 12.91
N ARG A 358 50.82 -10.95 12.16
CA ARG A 358 50.52 -12.33 12.58
C ARG A 358 51.77 -13.20 12.69
N THR A 359 52.73 -13.02 11.79
CA THR A 359 54.00 -13.75 11.79
C THR A 359 54.88 -13.32 12.96
N GLU A 360 54.97 -12.02 13.22
CA GLU A 360 55.69 -11.48 14.37
C GLU A 360 55.07 -11.94 15.70
N LEU A 361 53.74 -11.91 15.78
CA LEU A 361 53.01 -12.42 16.95
C LEU A 361 53.29 -13.92 17.19
N ALA A 362 53.39 -14.72 16.13
CA ALA A 362 53.75 -16.14 16.24
C ALA A 362 55.18 -16.33 16.75
N ALA A 363 56.14 -15.57 16.21
CA ALA A 363 57.54 -15.62 16.65
C ALA A 363 57.73 -15.15 18.10
N VAL A 364 56.98 -14.13 18.54
CA VAL A 364 56.99 -13.67 19.93
C VAL A 364 56.41 -14.74 20.86
N LYS A 365 55.32 -15.42 20.45
CA LYS A 365 54.76 -16.55 21.22
C LYS A 365 55.75 -17.69 21.36
N GLU A 366 56.45 -18.07 20.29
CA GLU A 366 57.47 -19.13 20.35
C GLU A 366 58.64 -18.76 21.29
N ARG A 367 59.11 -17.51 21.23
CA ARG A 367 60.15 -17.03 22.16
C ARG A 367 59.66 -17.02 23.61
N LEU A 368 58.40 -16.70 23.85
CA LEU A 368 57.81 -16.76 25.18
C LEU A 368 57.76 -18.20 25.70
N GLU A 369 57.32 -19.16 24.87
CA GLU A 369 57.34 -20.59 25.24
C GLU A 369 58.76 -21.09 25.51
N GLN A 370 59.75 -20.69 24.71
CA GLN A 370 61.16 -21.02 24.93
C GLN A 370 61.66 -20.44 26.27
N LEU A 371 61.33 -19.19 26.59
CA LEU A 371 61.68 -18.56 27.86
C LEU A 371 60.97 -19.24 29.04
N GLU A 372 59.69 -19.57 28.93
CA GLU A 372 58.96 -20.31 29.95
C GLU A 372 59.58 -21.68 30.21
N ASN A 373 60.03 -22.38 29.16
CA ASN A 373 60.73 -23.66 29.29
C ASN A 373 62.11 -23.51 29.93
N ILE A 374 62.88 -22.48 29.57
CA ILE A 374 64.17 -22.18 30.22
C ILE A 374 63.98 -21.84 31.70
N VAL A 375 62.97 -21.05 32.03
CA VAL A 375 62.65 -20.71 33.43
C VAL A 375 62.22 -21.96 34.20
N ARG A 376 61.41 -22.85 33.61
CA ARG A 376 61.06 -24.14 34.22
C ARG A 376 62.27 -25.04 34.42
N ASP A 377 63.17 -25.14 33.44
CA ASP A 377 64.39 -25.95 33.55
C ASP A 377 65.36 -25.38 34.61
N LEU A 378 65.51 -24.05 34.67
CA LEU A 378 66.31 -23.40 35.71
C LEU A 378 65.69 -23.58 37.11
N ALA A 379 64.36 -23.52 37.23
CA ALA A 379 63.67 -23.81 38.49
C ALA A 379 63.84 -25.29 38.89
N ALA A 380 63.74 -26.23 37.95
CA ALA A 380 63.97 -27.64 38.20
C ALA A 380 65.43 -27.95 38.59
N ARG A 381 66.41 -27.24 38.02
CA ARG A 381 67.84 -27.34 38.39
C ARG A 381 68.14 -26.76 39.77
N GLN A 382 67.34 -25.83 40.28
CA GLN A 382 67.43 -25.39 41.67
C GLN A 382 66.87 -26.42 42.66
N GLU A 383 65.94 -27.28 42.22
CA GLU A 383 65.34 -28.32 43.06
C GLU A 383 66.07 -29.69 42.95
N ALA A 384 66.83 -29.93 41.87
CA ALA A 384 67.57 -31.16 41.63
C ALA A 384 69.09 -30.97 41.72
N THR A 385 69.64 -30.88 42.93
CA THR A 385 71.03 -31.30 43.18
C THR A 385 71.15 -32.04 44.52
N PRO A 386 71.23 -33.38 44.49
CA PRO A 386 71.92 -34.19 45.49
C PRO A 386 73.44 -34.13 45.26
N SER A 387 74.17 -34.27 46.37
CA SER A 387 75.61 -34.20 46.55
C SER A 387 76.46 -35.15 45.70
N ASP A 388 77.55 -34.64 45.11
CA ASP A 388 78.95 -35.09 45.28
C ASP A 388 79.79 -34.93 44.00
N GLY A 389 81.02 -34.40 44.16
CA GLY A 389 82.10 -34.55 43.17
C GLY A 389 82.71 -33.27 42.59
N TYR A 390 83.38 -32.52 43.45
CA TYR A 390 84.14 -31.29 43.18
C TYR A 390 85.14 -31.34 42.00
N GLN A 391 85.04 -30.36 41.08
CA GLN A 391 86.18 -29.50 40.73
C GLN A 391 85.74 -28.05 40.90
N GLN A 392 86.18 -27.47 42.01
CA GLN A 392 85.77 -26.19 42.53
C GLN A 392 86.61 -25.09 41.88
N GLU A 393 86.02 -24.33 40.96
CA GLU A 393 86.43 -22.94 40.81
C GLU A 393 86.10 -22.26 42.14
N ALA A 394 87.15 -21.81 42.83
CA ALA A 394 87.09 -21.33 44.20
C ALA A 394 86.24 -20.04 44.30
N ILE A 395 84.93 -20.18 44.47
CA ILE A 395 84.15 -19.20 45.21
C ILE A 395 84.81 -19.15 46.58
N ILE A 396 85.47 -18.03 46.90
CA ILE A 396 86.09 -17.82 48.22
C ILE A 396 84.95 -17.75 49.24
N SER A 397 84.59 -18.91 49.78
CA SER A 397 83.51 -19.09 50.74
C SER A 397 83.73 -18.13 51.91
N GLY A 398 82.72 -17.32 52.21
CA GLY A 398 82.72 -16.36 53.30
C GLY A 398 82.90 -14.89 52.90
N ALA A 399 83.29 -14.58 51.66
CA ALA A 399 83.31 -13.20 51.20
C ALA A 399 81.89 -12.63 51.09
N MET A 400 81.68 -11.40 51.57
CA MET A 400 80.37 -10.74 51.46
C MET A 400 80.53 -9.32 50.94
N LEU A 401 79.64 -8.92 50.03
CA LEU A 401 79.47 -7.55 49.60
C LEU A 401 78.02 -7.13 49.85
N ARG A 402 77.82 -6.08 50.65
CA ARG A 402 76.47 -5.58 50.96
C ARG A 402 76.04 -4.50 49.99
N GLN A 403 74.71 -4.34 49.91
CA GLN A 403 74.09 -3.21 49.25
C GLN A 403 74.56 -1.90 49.90
N ASN A 404 74.92 -0.92 49.07
CA ASN A 404 75.33 0.40 49.52
C ASN A 404 74.16 1.08 50.24
N GLN A 405 74.46 1.79 51.33
CA GLN A 405 73.44 2.50 52.10
C GLN A 405 73.87 3.95 52.34
N PRO A 406 73.07 4.95 51.92
CA PRO A 406 71.80 4.82 51.18
C PRO A 406 71.97 4.40 49.71
N ASN A 407 70.93 3.81 49.12
CA ASN A 407 70.79 3.58 47.68
C ASN A 407 69.32 3.85 47.27
N PRO A 408 69.01 4.88 46.46
CA PRO A 408 69.93 5.84 45.82
C PRO A 408 70.65 6.77 46.80
N PHE A 409 71.76 7.40 46.37
CA PHE A 409 72.50 8.38 47.17
C PHE A 409 72.87 9.64 46.37
N ARG A 410 73.19 10.72 47.10
CA ARG A 410 73.55 12.05 46.56
C ARG A 410 74.96 12.48 46.92
N GLU A 411 75.29 12.55 48.21
CA GLU A 411 76.59 13.05 48.65
C GLU A 411 77.60 11.93 48.91
N SER A 412 77.14 10.85 49.57
CA SER A 412 77.97 9.68 49.83
C SER A 412 77.13 8.45 50.09
N THR A 413 77.71 7.28 49.90
CA THR A 413 77.13 5.99 50.29
C THR A 413 78.18 5.11 50.93
N ARG A 414 77.77 4.26 51.87
CA ARG A 414 78.65 3.30 52.54
C ARG A 414 78.40 1.90 52.00
N ILE A 415 79.48 1.24 51.57
CA ILE A 415 79.47 -0.15 51.11
C ILE A 415 80.18 -0.99 52.17
N ALA A 416 79.44 -1.88 52.83
CA ALA A 416 80.02 -2.83 53.78
C ALA A 416 80.43 -4.12 53.06
N TYR A 417 81.56 -4.69 53.49
CA TYR A 417 82.11 -5.93 52.93
C TYR A 417 82.73 -6.80 54.02
N PHE A 418 82.94 -8.07 53.72
CA PHE A 418 83.74 -8.99 54.52
C PHE A 418 84.77 -9.68 53.61
N ILE A 419 86.04 -9.58 53.98
CA ILE A 419 87.17 -10.19 53.25
C ILE A 419 87.69 -11.38 54.06
N PRO A 420 87.61 -12.62 53.56
CA PRO A 420 88.15 -13.79 54.26
C PRO A 420 89.68 -13.71 54.45
N ASP A 421 90.19 -14.32 55.52
CA ASP A 421 91.61 -14.25 55.85
C ASP A 421 92.53 -14.90 54.81
N ALA A 422 91.98 -15.82 54.00
CA ALA A 422 92.70 -16.51 52.94
C ALA A 422 93.01 -15.63 51.71
N VAL A 423 92.39 -14.44 51.58
CA VAL A 423 92.56 -13.55 50.42
C VAL A 423 93.87 -12.77 50.52
N ASN A 424 94.63 -12.71 49.43
CA ASN A 424 95.89 -11.94 49.37
C ASN A 424 95.66 -10.50 48.89
N ARG A 425 94.76 -10.29 47.92
CA ARG A 425 94.45 -8.99 47.33
C ARG A 425 92.94 -8.82 47.14
N ALA A 426 92.38 -7.81 47.79
CA ALA A 426 90.98 -7.42 47.63
C ALA A 426 90.88 -6.01 47.02
N VAL A 427 89.99 -5.85 46.03
CA VAL A 427 89.76 -4.58 45.32
C VAL A 427 88.28 -4.40 45.07
N LEU A 428 87.75 -3.21 45.32
CA LEU A 428 86.42 -2.82 44.89
C LEU A 428 86.51 -2.07 43.56
N LYS A 429 85.93 -2.63 42.49
CA LYS A 429 85.88 -1.98 41.17
C LYS A 429 84.51 -1.35 40.97
N ILE A 430 84.47 -0.14 40.42
CA ILE A 430 83.23 0.57 40.08
C ILE A 430 83.18 0.71 38.56
N THR A 431 82.04 0.36 37.96
CA THR A 431 81.82 0.44 36.52
C THR A 431 80.56 1.23 36.18
N ASP A 432 80.49 1.76 34.98
CA ASP A 432 79.26 2.33 34.42
C ASP A 432 78.25 1.24 34.00
N ALA A 433 77.09 1.64 33.46
CA ALA A 433 76.05 0.73 32.97
C ALA A 433 76.46 -0.08 31.72
N ARG A 434 77.55 0.30 31.03
CA ARG A 434 78.11 -0.41 29.87
C ARG A 434 79.25 -1.36 30.28
N GLY A 435 79.65 -1.34 31.56
CA GLY A 435 80.72 -2.18 32.11
C GLY A 435 82.12 -1.57 32.03
N GLU A 436 82.25 -0.30 31.65
CA GLU A 436 83.53 0.41 31.60
C GLU A 436 84.03 0.70 33.02
N LEU A 437 85.31 0.40 33.30
CA LEU A 437 85.92 0.60 34.61
C LEU A 437 86.15 2.08 34.90
N LEU A 438 85.51 2.61 35.94
CA LEU A 438 85.61 4.00 36.35
C LEU A 438 86.58 4.18 37.51
N GLU A 439 86.56 3.28 38.49
CA GLU A 439 87.40 3.39 39.68
C GLU A 439 87.77 2.00 40.23
N SER A 440 88.94 1.92 40.87
CA SER A 440 89.46 0.69 41.48
C SER A 440 90.07 1.00 42.85
N ILE A 441 89.36 0.63 43.92
CA ILE A 441 89.70 0.97 45.29
C ILE A 441 90.34 -0.26 45.98
N PRO A 442 91.64 -0.24 46.32
CA PRO A 442 92.29 -1.36 47.01
C PRO A 442 91.84 -1.45 48.48
N ILE A 443 91.46 -2.66 48.92
CA ILE A 443 91.07 -2.95 50.31
C ILE A 443 92.28 -3.56 51.03
N LYS A 444 92.80 -2.84 52.04
CA LYS A 444 94.01 -3.25 52.78
C LYS A 444 93.74 -4.13 54.01
N GLY A 445 92.50 -4.18 54.49
CA GLY A 445 92.11 -4.91 55.70
C GLY A 445 91.38 -6.23 55.41
N LYS A 446 91.56 -7.22 56.29
CA LYS A 446 90.82 -8.49 56.30
C LYS A 446 89.67 -8.42 57.32
N GLY A 447 88.70 -9.31 57.19
CA GLY A 447 87.49 -9.35 58.02
C GLY A 447 86.42 -8.33 57.59
N GLN A 448 85.57 -7.91 58.53
CA GLN A 448 84.48 -6.97 58.27
C GLN A 448 85.02 -5.54 58.10
N GLY A 449 84.65 -4.90 57.01
CA GLY A 449 85.05 -3.54 56.69
C GLY A 449 83.97 -2.77 55.94
N SER A 450 84.26 -1.51 55.63
CA SER A 450 83.41 -0.70 54.77
C SER A 450 84.20 0.38 54.07
N THR A 451 83.78 0.75 52.87
CA THR A 451 84.28 1.94 52.17
C THR A 451 83.15 2.94 51.96
N THR A 452 83.49 4.23 51.93
CA THR A 452 82.54 5.31 51.63
C THR A 452 82.86 5.84 50.24
N ILE A 453 81.87 5.83 49.36
CA ILE A 453 81.97 6.38 48.01
C ILE A 453 81.36 7.78 48.00
N ARG A 454 82.07 8.74 47.42
CA ARG A 454 81.58 10.10 47.16
C ARG A 454 81.59 10.32 45.65
N PRO A 455 80.52 10.84 45.04
CA PRO A 455 80.40 10.91 43.59
C PRO A 455 81.16 12.09 42.96
N PHE A 456 82.36 12.40 43.45
CA PHE A 456 83.08 13.66 43.18
C PHE A 456 83.40 13.92 41.69
N ALA A 457 83.19 12.94 40.80
CA ALA A 457 83.33 13.07 39.35
C ALA A 457 82.29 12.23 38.55
N LEU A 458 81.22 11.73 39.18
CA LEU A 458 80.24 10.84 38.53
C LEU A 458 78.90 11.55 38.29
N ASN A 459 78.36 11.41 37.08
CA ASN A 459 77.04 11.94 36.72
C ASN A 459 75.91 11.14 37.40
N THR A 460 74.71 11.71 37.39
CA THR A 460 73.49 10.99 37.78
C THR A 460 73.29 9.77 36.89
N GLY A 461 73.08 8.59 37.48
CA GLY A 461 73.00 7.36 36.71
C GLY A 461 73.04 6.08 37.53
N THR A 462 72.98 4.96 36.82
CA THR A 462 73.16 3.62 37.37
C THR A 462 74.61 3.19 37.21
N TYR A 463 75.19 2.67 38.29
CA TYR A 463 76.56 2.16 38.35
C TYR A 463 76.56 0.78 39.01
N PHE A 464 77.60 0.01 38.75
CA PHE A 464 77.84 -1.27 39.42
C PHE A 464 79.14 -1.22 40.19
N TYR A 465 79.19 -1.91 41.33
CA TYR A 465 80.43 -2.11 42.07
C TYR A 465 80.62 -3.60 42.35
N SER A 466 81.82 -4.09 42.07
CA SER A 466 82.20 -5.49 42.17
C SER A 466 83.34 -5.66 43.16
N LEU A 467 83.19 -6.61 44.08
CA LEU A 467 84.27 -7.02 44.96
C LEU A 467 85.12 -8.06 44.22
N VAL A 468 86.39 -7.76 44.00
CA VAL A 468 87.35 -8.64 43.31
C VAL A 468 88.38 -9.13 44.31
N LEU A 469 88.46 -10.45 44.48
CA LEU A 469 89.36 -11.11 45.42
C LEU A 469 90.32 -11.99 44.61
N ASP A 470 91.63 -11.77 44.78
CA ASP A 470 92.70 -12.51 44.09
C ASP A 470 92.54 -12.60 42.55
N GLY A 471 91.87 -11.61 41.96
CA GLY A 471 91.64 -11.49 40.52
C GLY A 471 90.27 -12.00 40.04
N GLN A 472 89.48 -12.65 40.89
CA GLN A 472 88.12 -13.12 40.56
C GLN A 472 87.05 -12.23 41.17
N ILE A 473 85.95 -12.01 40.44
CA ILE A 473 84.78 -11.28 40.96
C ILE A 473 84.05 -12.17 41.95
N SER A 474 83.94 -11.71 43.20
CA SER A 474 83.23 -12.38 44.28
C SER A 474 81.73 -12.06 44.29
N ASP A 475 81.35 -10.79 44.16
CA ASP A 475 79.95 -10.34 44.09
C ASP A 475 79.89 -8.98 43.38
N THR A 476 78.75 -8.64 42.78
CA THR A 476 78.49 -7.36 42.11
C THR A 476 77.13 -6.81 42.50
N ARG A 477 77.08 -5.51 42.79
CA ARG A 477 75.85 -4.82 43.23
C ARG A 477 75.63 -3.54 42.44
N LYS A 478 74.37 -3.18 42.28
CA LYS A 478 73.93 -1.94 41.61
C LYS A 478 73.87 -0.80 42.62
N MET A 479 74.39 0.36 42.27
CA MET A 479 74.14 1.62 42.98
C MET A 479 73.54 2.67 42.04
N ILE A 480 72.77 3.59 42.60
CA ILE A 480 72.12 4.67 41.86
C ILE A 480 72.57 6.00 42.47
N ILE A 481 73.15 6.87 41.64
CA ILE A 481 73.49 8.25 41.98
C ILE A 481 72.36 9.13 41.44
N THR A 482 71.73 9.92 42.30
CA THR A 482 70.70 10.89 41.91
C THR A 482 71.28 12.29 41.84
N ALA A 483 70.75 13.14 40.96
CA ALA A 483 71.13 14.55 40.85
C ALA A 483 70.91 15.29 42.19
N ASN A 484 71.67 16.36 42.40
CA ASN A 484 71.51 17.26 43.55
C ASN A 484 70.07 17.75 43.69
#